data_AF-A0A424SB22-F1
#
_entry.id   AF-A0A424SB22-F1
#
_cell.length_a   1.000
_cell.length_b   1.000
_cell.length_c   1.000
_cell.angle_alpha   90.00
_cell.angle_beta   90.00
_cell.angle_gamma   90.00
#
_symmetry.space_group_name_H-M   'P 1'
#
loop_
_entity.id
_entity.type
_entity.pdbx_description
1 polymer ?
#
loop_
_entity_poly.entity_id
_entity_poly.type
_entity_poly.pdbx_seq_one_letter_code
_entity_poly.pdbx_strand_id
1 'polypeptide(L)'
;MKKSTVFVAALLLSTNVALADGHGLFPTIGFQTATSTEMMEGTTGTIMHLKSSDIWDYSQAPDGWPTIVEATCHNSVIMLPDGGVAGGIGVCESVDPEGDASVWYGEISPTFGYDGKLVAGTGKYTKMVGAEFTGQVTGQLANGSSIYYVTPK
;
A
#
# COMPACT_ATOMS: atom_id res chain seq x y z
N MET A 1 37.89 58.58 16.99
CA MET A 1 36.71 57.72 17.27
C MET A 1 36.65 56.64 16.20
N LYS A 2 37.00 55.39 16.53
CA LYS A 2 37.06 54.26 15.60
C LYS A 2 35.65 53.69 15.39
N LYS A 3 35.23 53.56 14.12
CA LYS A 3 34.00 52.86 13.73
C LYS A 3 34.34 51.38 13.54
N SER A 4 33.83 50.52 14.41
CA SER A 4 33.95 49.07 14.26
C SER A 4 32.72 48.55 13.52
N THR A 5 32.92 48.03 12.31
CA THR A 5 31.90 47.33 11.54
C THR A 5 31.84 45.89 12.04
N VAL A 6 30.71 45.47 12.60
CA VAL A 6 30.47 44.08 13.02
C VAL A 6 29.88 43.32 11.83
N PHE A 7 30.61 42.34 11.32
CA PHE A 7 30.11 41.37 10.34
C PHE A 7 29.37 40.27 11.11
N VAL A 8 28.05 40.17 10.93
CA VAL A 8 27.24 39.06 11.46
C VAL A 8 27.22 37.95 10.41
N ALA A 9 27.99 36.89 10.64
CA ALA A 9 27.89 35.67 9.85
C ALA A 9 26.64 34.90 10.29
N ALA A 10 25.63 34.83 9.41
CA ALA A 10 24.48 33.97 9.62
C ALA A 10 24.91 32.50 9.43
N LEU A 11 25.09 31.79 10.54
CA LEU A 11 25.24 30.33 10.53
C LEU A 11 23.88 29.74 10.11
N LEU A 12 23.77 29.31 8.85
CA LEU A 12 22.69 28.45 8.41
C LEU A 12 22.86 27.10 9.11
N LEU A 13 22.20 26.93 10.25
CA LEU A 13 21.95 25.62 10.84
C LEU A 13 21.05 24.88 9.86
N SER A 14 21.65 24.08 8.98
CA SER A 14 20.92 23.05 8.26
C SER A 14 20.33 22.13 9.32
N THR A 15 19.02 22.25 9.57
CA THR A 15 18.27 21.24 10.29
C THR A 15 18.36 19.97 9.45
N ASN A 16 19.38 19.16 9.73
CA ASN A 16 19.39 17.77 9.34
C ASN A 16 18.18 17.15 10.05
N VAL A 17 17.05 17.14 9.35
CA VAL A 17 15.94 16.26 9.70
C VAL A 17 16.52 14.87 9.48
N ALA A 18 17.07 14.30 10.56
CA ALA A 18 17.32 12.88 10.62
C ALA A 18 15.95 12.22 10.51
N LEU A 19 15.53 11.92 9.27
CA LEU A 19 14.48 10.95 9.00
C LEU A 19 14.88 9.71 9.78
N ALA A 20 14.03 9.31 10.71
CA ALA A 20 14.21 8.13 11.53
C ALA A 20 14.24 6.88 10.63
N ASP A 21 15.41 6.59 10.08
CA ASP A 21 15.85 5.31 9.52
C ASP A 21 14.75 4.52 8.77
N GLY A 22 14.14 5.08 7.73
CA GLY A 22 13.38 4.33 6.71
C GLY A 22 12.27 3.38 7.19
N HIS A 23 11.70 3.56 8.39
CA HIS A 23 10.74 2.62 8.99
C HIS A 23 9.29 2.78 8.50
N GLY A 24 9.07 3.57 7.45
CA GLY A 24 7.75 3.84 6.89
C GLY A 24 7.58 3.17 5.54
N LEU A 25 6.33 2.83 5.20
CA LEU A 25 5.98 2.54 3.83
C LEU A 25 6.18 3.80 2.97
N PHE A 26 6.09 3.62 1.66
CA PHE A 26 6.14 4.71 0.68
C PHE A 26 4.89 4.68 -0.21
N PRO A 27 4.52 5.83 -0.82
CA PRO A 27 3.40 5.88 -1.75
C PRO A 27 3.55 4.84 -2.86
N THR A 28 2.47 4.13 -3.17
CA THR A 28 2.46 3.04 -4.15
C THR A 28 1.26 3.18 -5.06
N ILE A 29 1.45 2.86 -6.34
CA ILE A 29 0.34 2.65 -7.29
C ILE A 29 0.17 1.15 -7.49
N GLY A 30 -1.04 0.65 -7.31
CA GLY A 30 -1.37 -0.75 -7.50
C GLY A 30 -2.29 -0.99 -8.68
N PHE A 31 -2.07 -2.10 -9.38
CA PHE A 31 -2.89 -2.56 -10.48
C PHE A 31 -3.41 -3.96 -10.17
N GLN A 32 -4.68 -4.07 -9.82
CA GLN A 32 -5.33 -5.35 -9.49
C GLN A 32 -5.92 -5.98 -10.75
N THR A 33 -5.52 -7.21 -11.09
CA THR A 33 -6.16 -7.99 -12.16
C THR A 33 -6.75 -9.27 -11.60
N ALA A 34 -8.08 -9.39 -11.67
CA ALA A 34 -8.79 -10.58 -11.22
C ALA A 34 -8.34 -11.82 -12.01
N THR A 35 -7.99 -12.89 -11.29
CA THR A 35 -7.63 -14.19 -11.87
C THR A 35 -8.71 -15.24 -11.61
N SER A 36 -9.46 -15.11 -10.51
CA SER A 36 -10.66 -15.89 -10.26
C SER A 36 -11.62 -15.14 -9.33
N THR A 37 -12.91 -15.41 -9.49
CA THR A 37 -13.96 -14.93 -8.59
C THR A 37 -14.91 -16.08 -8.28
N GLU A 38 -15.18 -16.29 -7.00
CA GLU A 38 -16.16 -17.25 -6.50
C GLU A 38 -17.18 -16.54 -5.62
N MET A 39 -18.44 -16.97 -5.68
CA MET A 39 -19.53 -16.36 -4.92
C MET A 39 -20.11 -17.38 -3.95
N MET A 40 -20.27 -16.96 -2.69
CA MET A 40 -20.98 -17.71 -1.65
C MET A 40 -22.28 -17.00 -1.32
N GLU A 41 -23.39 -17.56 -1.81
CA GLU A 41 -24.72 -16.95 -1.67
C GLU A 41 -25.25 -17.06 -0.23
N GLY A 42 -25.69 -15.93 0.31
CA GLY A 42 -26.47 -15.83 1.52
C GLY A 42 -27.87 -15.28 1.23
N THR A 43 -28.78 -15.36 2.21
CA THR A 43 -30.15 -14.88 2.02
C THR A 43 -30.26 -13.34 2.06
N THR A 44 -29.27 -12.66 2.63
CA THR A 44 -29.26 -11.20 2.82
C THR A 44 -28.07 -10.50 2.16
N GLY A 45 -27.31 -11.23 1.35
CA GLY A 45 -26.08 -10.75 0.71
C GLY A 45 -25.20 -11.92 0.29
N THR A 46 -24.12 -11.63 -0.42
CA THR A 46 -23.24 -12.63 -1.03
C THR A 46 -21.79 -12.34 -0.64
N ILE A 47 -21.01 -13.37 -0.32
CA ILE A 47 -19.56 -13.20 -0.12
C ILE A 47 -18.89 -13.45 -1.47
N MET A 48 -18.17 -12.44 -1.97
CA MET A 48 -17.29 -12.56 -3.12
C MET A 48 -15.88 -12.92 -2.63
N HIS A 49 -15.38 -14.08 -3.06
CA HIS A 49 -13.98 -14.44 -2.95
C HIS A 49 -13.27 -14.11 -4.27
N LEU A 50 -12.38 -13.13 -4.23
CA LEU A 50 -11.62 -12.67 -5.38
C LEU A 50 -10.15 -13.05 -5.20
N LYS A 51 -9.57 -13.74 -6.18
CA LYS A 51 -8.13 -13.87 -6.31
C LYS A 51 -7.63 -12.96 -7.43
N SER A 52 -6.54 -12.23 -7.20
CA SER A 52 -5.94 -11.36 -8.21
C SER A 52 -4.42 -11.50 -8.26
N SER A 53 -3.86 -11.17 -9.43
CA SER A 53 -2.46 -10.81 -9.60
C SER A 53 -2.40 -9.29 -9.61
N ASP A 54 -1.61 -8.76 -8.69
CA ASP A 54 -1.47 -7.34 -8.43
C ASP A 54 -0.05 -6.91 -8.77
N ILE A 55 0.08 -5.78 -9.46
CA ILE A 55 1.37 -5.15 -9.71
C ILE A 55 1.45 -3.89 -8.85
N TRP A 56 2.50 -3.79 -8.04
CA TRP A 56 2.81 -2.64 -7.22
C TRP A 56 3.98 -1.86 -7.81
N ASP A 57 3.71 -0.59 -8.11
CA ASP A 57 4.70 0.39 -8.54
C ASP A 57 5.25 1.13 -7.33
N TYR A 58 6.50 0.80 -7.02
CA TYR A 58 7.32 1.33 -5.94
C TYR A 58 8.35 2.34 -6.47
N SER A 59 8.09 3.00 -7.60
CA SER A 59 8.98 4.04 -8.15
C SER A 59 9.25 5.22 -7.20
N GLN A 60 8.44 5.40 -6.16
CA GLN A 60 8.65 6.38 -5.10
C GLN A 60 9.37 5.82 -3.86
N ALA A 61 9.77 4.55 -3.87
CA ALA A 61 10.52 3.94 -2.79
C ALA A 61 11.97 4.45 -2.74
N PRO A 62 12.63 4.39 -1.57
CA PRO A 62 14.05 4.72 -1.44
C PRO A 62 14.96 3.80 -2.27
N ASP A 63 16.21 4.23 -2.49
CA ASP A 63 17.23 3.40 -3.11
C ASP A 63 17.37 2.03 -2.41
N GLY A 64 17.53 0.96 -3.21
CA GLY A 64 17.60 -0.42 -2.72
C GLY A 64 16.25 -1.14 -2.66
N TRP A 65 15.16 -0.48 -3.04
CA TRP A 65 13.87 -1.12 -3.27
C TRP A 65 13.67 -1.49 -4.74
N PRO A 66 12.97 -2.61 -5.02
CA PRO A 66 12.55 -2.93 -6.38
C PRO A 66 11.56 -1.89 -6.87
N THR A 67 11.63 -1.53 -8.15
CA THR A 67 10.67 -0.59 -8.74
C THR A 67 9.28 -1.21 -8.89
N ILE A 68 9.22 -2.50 -9.20
CA ILE A 68 7.96 -3.24 -9.41
C ILE A 68 7.99 -4.51 -8.57
N VAL A 69 6.88 -4.80 -7.91
CA VAL A 69 6.63 -6.06 -7.19
C VAL A 69 5.31 -6.66 -7.67
N GLU A 70 5.29 -7.96 -7.92
CA GLU A 70 4.04 -8.69 -8.14
C GLU A 70 3.57 -9.32 -6.84
N ALA A 71 2.26 -9.25 -6.59
CA ALA A 71 1.61 -9.87 -5.46
C ALA A 71 0.44 -10.73 -5.93
N THR A 72 0.16 -11.81 -5.20
CA THR A 72 -1.10 -12.53 -5.29
C THR A 72 -1.99 -12.08 -4.13
N CYS A 73 -3.18 -11.58 -4.44
CA CYS A 73 -4.13 -11.13 -3.42
C CYS A 73 -5.36 -12.03 -3.36
N HIS A 74 -5.89 -12.16 -2.15
CA HIS A 74 -7.06 -12.94 -1.79
C HIS A 74 -8.01 -12.05 -0.99
N ASN A 75 -9.09 -11.62 -1.64
CA ASN A 75 -10.09 -10.75 -1.03
C ASN A 75 -11.36 -11.54 -0.74
N SER A 76 -11.97 -11.28 0.41
CA SER A 76 -13.31 -11.74 0.77
C SER A 76 -14.16 -10.52 1.08
N VAL A 77 -15.15 -10.24 0.24
CA VAL A 77 -15.97 -9.02 0.28
C VAL A 77 -17.43 -9.39 0.41
N ILE A 78 -18.13 -8.77 1.36
CA ILE A 78 -19.58 -8.92 1.49
C ILE A 78 -20.24 -7.90 0.55
N MET A 79 -20.98 -8.43 -0.41
CA MET A 79 -21.85 -7.71 -1.33
C MET A 79 -23.28 -7.70 -0.82
N LEU A 80 -23.91 -6.53 -0.79
CA LEU A 80 -25.31 -6.33 -0.46
C LEU A 80 -26.20 -6.65 -1.68
N PRO A 81 -27.50 -6.96 -1.49
CA PRO A 81 -28.41 -7.29 -2.58
C PRO A 81 -28.60 -6.18 -3.63
N ASP A 82 -28.32 -4.92 -3.27
CA ASP A 82 -28.37 -3.76 -4.16
C ASP A 82 -27.06 -3.54 -4.94
N GLY A 83 -26.08 -4.44 -4.80
CA GLY A 83 -24.75 -4.34 -5.39
C GLY A 83 -23.76 -3.49 -4.58
N GLY A 84 -24.17 -2.93 -3.45
CA GLY A 84 -23.28 -2.23 -2.53
C GLY A 84 -22.27 -3.16 -1.85
N VAL A 85 -21.21 -2.59 -1.30
CA VAL A 85 -20.24 -3.31 -0.47
C VAL A 85 -20.53 -3.03 0.99
N ALA A 86 -20.69 -4.08 1.80
CA ALA A 86 -20.79 -3.93 3.25
C ALA A 86 -19.40 -3.82 3.90
N GLY A 87 -18.39 -4.44 3.28
CA GLY A 87 -17.00 -4.43 3.72
C GLY A 87 -16.32 -5.75 3.36
N GLY A 88 -15.09 -5.92 3.82
CA GLY A 88 -14.35 -7.16 3.58
C GLY A 88 -12.95 -7.14 4.14
N ILE A 89 -12.20 -8.17 3.79
CA ILE A 89 -10.77 -8.26 4.09
C ILE A 89 -10.00 -8.71 2.85
N GLY A 90 -8.73 -8.34 2.78
CA GLY A 90 -7.77 -8.79 1.78
C GLY A 90 -6.48 -9.26 2.42
N VAL A 91 -5.91 -10.31 1.88
CA VAL A 91 -4.53 -10.74 2.17
C VAL A 91 -3.75 -10.74 0.86
N CYS A 92 -2.61 -10.09 0.83
CA CYS A 92 -1.71 -10.09 -0.33
C CYS A 92 -0.36 -10.67 0.04
N GLU A 93 0.20 -11.45 -0.86
CA GLU A 93 1.48 -12.15 -0.68
C GLU A 93 2.38 -11.81 -1.86
N SER A 94 3.63 -11.46 -1.58
CA SER A 94 4.61 -11.20 -2.64
C SER A 94 5.99 -11.77 -2.30
N VAL A 95 6.75 -12.03 -3.36
CA VAL A 95 8.19 -12.25 -3.32
C VAL A 95 8.80 -11.28 -4.31
N ASP A 96 9.65 -10.38 -3.82
CA ASP A 96 10.24 -9.36 -4.65
C ASP A 96 11.36 -9.93 -5.56
N PRO A 97 11.86 -9.17 -6.56
CA PRO A 97 12.92 -9.65 -7.46
C PRO A 97 14.23 -10.07 -6.78
N GLU A 98 14.47 -9.66 -5.54
CA GLU A 98 15.65 -10.04 -4.75
C GLU A 98 15.39 -11.27 -3.87
N GLY A 99 14.16 -11.78 -3.88
CA GLY A 99 13.73 -12.97 -3.13
C GLY A 99 13.18 -12.65 -1.74
N ASP A 100 12.99 -11.38 -1.40
CA ASP A 100 12.41 -10.99 -0.12
C ASP A 100 10.88 -11.16 -0.15
N ALA A 101 10.34 -11.91 0.80
CA ALA A 101 8.93 -12.21 0.90
C ALA A 101 8.18 -11.23 1.80
N SER A 102 6.90 -10.98 1.51
CA SER A 102 6.04 -10.15 2.35
C SER A 102 4.57 -10.59 2.32
N VAL A 103 3.88 -10.41 3.44
CA VAL A 103 2.45 -10.70 3.61
C VAL A 103 1.74 -9.48 4.19
N TRP A 104 0.68 -9.06 3.52
CA TRP A 104 -0.07 -7.85 3.81
C TRP A 104 -1.51 -8.18 4.14
N TYR A 105 -2.11 -7.36 5.00
CA TYR A 105 -3.52 -7.43 5.35
C TYR A 105 -4.18 -6.08 5.08
N GLY A 106 -5.42 -6.09 4.60
CA GLY A 106 -6.23 -4.89 4.43
C GLY A 106 -7.69 -5.13 4.78
N GLU A 107 -8.32 -4.17 5.43
CA GLU A 107 -9.76 -4.09 5.65
C GLU A 107 -10.37 -3.25 4.53
N ILE A 108 -11.42 -3.79 3.91
CA ILE A 108 -12.09 -3.16 2.77
C ILE A 108 -13.32 -2.43 3.30
N SER A 109 -13.38 -1.13 3.02
CA SER A 109 -14.52 -0.28 3.42
C SER A 109 -15.66 -0.35 2.38
N PRO A 110 -16.88 0.09 2.75
CA PRO A 110 -18.00 0.23 1.82
C PRO A 110 -17.73 1.12 0.59
N THR A 111 -16.69 1.95 0.64
CA THR A 111 -16.30 2.86 -0.46
C THR A 111 -15.11 2.32 -1.28
N PHE A 112 -14.80 1.02 -1.16
CA PHE A 112 -13.61 0.40 -1.75
C PHE A 112 -12.30 1.08 -1.34
N GLY A 113 -12.26 1.63 -0.12
CA GLY A 113 -11.04 2.02 0.55
C GLY A 113 -10.42 0.82 1.26
N TYR A 114 -9.12 0.92 1.53
CA TYR A 114 -8.36 -0.08 2.28
C TYR A 114 -7.72 0.57 3.49
N ASP A 115 -7.82 -0.07 4.65
CA ASP A 115 -6.96 0.21 5.80
C ASP A 115 -6.14 -1.04 6.07
N GLY A 116 -4.81 -0.96 5.96
CA GLY A 116 -3.99 -2.16 5.97
C GLY A 116 -2.63 -1.98 6.64
N LYS A 117 -1.89 -3.10 6.70
CA LYS A 117 -0.53 -3.14 7.22
C LYS A 117 0.30 -4.27 6.63
N LEU A 118 1.62 -4.12 6.71
CA LEU A 118 2.55 -5.24 6.53
C LEU A 118 2.48 -6.16 7.77
N VAL A 119 2.05 -7.41 7.58
CA VAL A 119 1.88 -8.38 8.66
C VAL A 119 3.17 -9.13 8.95
N ALA A 120 3.88 -9.54 7.90
CA ALA A 120 5.13 -10.27 8.01
C ALA A 120 6.00 -10.03 6.78
N GLY A 121 7.31 -10.14 6.92
CA GLY A 121 8.21 -10.11 5.79
C GLY A 121 9.62 -10.57 6.14
N THR A 122 10.42 -10.84 5.11
CA THR A 122 11.83 -11.17 5.20
C THR A 122 12.69 -10.07 4.60
N GLY A 123 14.01 -10.14 4.79
CA GLY A 123 14.97 -9.17 4.27
C GLY A 123 14.58 -7.73 4.57
N LYS A 124 14.45 -6.89 3.53
CA LYS A 124 14.10 -5.47 3.68
C LYS A 124 12.73 -5.23 4.34
N TYR A 125 11.76 -6.12 4.12
CA TYR A 125 10.42 -6.00 4.70
C TYR A 125 10.39 -6.23 6.21
N THR A 126 11.38 -6.94 6.78
CA THR A 126 11.44 -7.24 8.22
C THR A 126 11.34 -5.99 9.09
N LYS A 127 12.00 -4.90 8.66
CA LYS A 127 12.03 -3.63 9.40
C LYS A 127 10.74 -2.81 9.28
N MET A 128 9.87 -3.16 8.34
CA MET A 128 8.61 -2.46 8.09
C MET A 128 7.40 -3.22 8.64
N VAL A 129 7.60 -4.38 9.29
CA VAL A 129 6.48 -5.14 9.85
C VAL A 129 5.71 -4.28 10.85
N GLY A 130 4.38 -4.23 10.65
CA GLY A 130 3.47 -3.36 11.41
C GLY A 130 3.26 -1.99 10.80
N ALA A 131 4.01 -1.59 9.76
CA ALA A 131 3.78 -0.33 9.07
C ALA A 131 2.41 -0.35 8.37
N GLU A 132 1.66 0.73 8.55
CA GLU A 132 0.27 0.84 8.14
C GLU A 132 0.11 1.72 6.90
N PHE A 133 -0.96 1.48 6.16
CA PHE A 133 -1.32 2.25 4.97
C PHE A 133 -2.82 2.43 4.84
N THR A 134 -3.20 3.43 4.05
CA THR A 134 -4.53 3.56 3.45
C THR A 134 -4.45 3.34 1.95
N GLY A 135 -5.42 2.63 1.37
CA GLY A 135 -5.57 2.47 -0.06
C GLY A 135 -6.91 2.98 -0.56
N GLN A 136 -7.02 3.32 -1.83
CA GLN A 136 -8.30 3.64 -2.47
C GLN A 136 -8.27 3.21 -3.93
N VAL A 137 -9.30 2.50 -4.38
CA VAL A 137 -9.54 2.28 -5.82
C VAL A 137 -9.92 3.62 -6.45
N THR A 138 -9.20 4.01 -7.49
CA THR A 138 -9.34 5.31 -8.17
C THR A 138 -9.79 5.21 -9.61
N GLY A 139 -9.78 4.01 -10.18
CA GLY A 139 -10.19 3.81 -11.56
C GLY A 139 -10.14 2.36 -11.99
N GLN A 140 -10.58 2.12 -13.22
CA GLN A 140 -10.58 0.81 -13.84
C GLN A 140 -10.15 0.93 -15.30
N LEU A 141 -9.35 -0.03 -15.74
CA LEU A 141 -8.98 -0.20 -17.14
C LEU A 141 -10.13 -0.89 -17.89
N ALA A 142 -10.14 -0.75 -19.23
CA ALA A 142 -11.18 -1.33 -20.08
C ALA A 142 -11.24 -2.88 -20.01
N ASN A 143 -10.15 -3.53 -19.60
CA ASN A 143 -10.07 -4.97 -19.40
C ASN A 143 -10.59 -5.44 -18.03
N GLY A 144 -11.08 -4.52 -17.19
CA GLY A 144 -11.59 -4.81 -15.86
C GLY A 144 -10.56 -4.71 -14.73
N SER A 145 -9.26 -4.56 -15.03
CA SER A 145 -8.24 -4.35 -13.99
C SER A 145 -8.48 -3.04 -13.26
N SER A 146 -8.31 -3.03 -11.94
CA SER A 146 -8.51 -1.84 -11.11
C SER A 146 -7.18 -1.14 -10.83
N ILE A 147 -7.22 0.19 -10.75
CA ILE A 147 -6.08 1.01 -10.32
C ILE A 147 -6.40 1.54 -8.93
N TYR A 148 -5.48 1.37 -8.00
CA TYR A 148 -5.58 1.91 -6.66
C TYR A 148 -4.29 2.64 -6.26
N TYR A 149 -4.44 3.60 -5.35
CA TYR A 149 -3.32 4.33 -4.77
C TYR A 149 -3.24 4.00 -3.29
N VAL A 150 -2.02 3.76 -2.82
CA VAL A 150 -1.71 3.47 -1.42
C VAL A 150 -0.84 4.58 -0.86
N THR A 151 -1.21 5.07 0.32
CA THR A 151 -0.48 6.09 1.07
C THR A 151 -0.11 5.54 2.44
N PRO A 152 1.14 5.68 2.89
CA PRO A 152 1.55 5.35 4.26
C PRO A 152 0.78 6.17 5.29
N LYS A 153 0.54 5.59 6.48
CA LYS A 153 0.01 6.32 7.64
C LYS A 153 1.10 6.92 8.51
#